data_AF-A0A6V7YC27-F1
#
_entry.id   AF-A0A6V7YC27-F1
#
_cell.length_a   1.000
_cell.length_b   1.000
_cell.length_c   1.000
_cell.angle_alpha   90.00
_cell.angle_beta   90.00
_cell.angle_gamma   90.00
#
_symmetry.space_group_name_H-M   'P 1'
#
loop_
_entity.id
_entity.type
_entity.pdbx_description
1 polymer ?
#
loop_
_entity_poly.entity_id
_entity_poly.type
_entity_poly.pdbx_seq_one_letter_code
_entity_poly.pdbx_strand_id
1 'polypeptide(L)'
;MAFHKIDSDSINSITNALDFFQIPPTNVSISSSKVFEILPSNPLTDTPYHFKIHASQNYIDLTKCYLFTEFRIRKENESGQLVNLSVADNVSPIQLIGQTFINNMRISVNGREVFNSNSLYAYKTYFSHELSYSQNAKSSHLNAAGYFYNNTSTQEAQFIAKLDADIFNQPLYLINHCEVDIEIIPNDSRFVLMTFGLQNAMEVATRYHFEVVNMKLYVKKVDLMDGLALDIAKRLETKPARYSIRKTMMKPLFISQGRYEFNANLFMDQIPRRITLGLVSNSDYVGDIKRSPFNFHHFNVREISIIANGRNYPQAPYDFDYENGKYIRA
;
A
#
# COMPACT_ATOMS: atom_id res chain seq x y z
N MET A 1 30.10 18.81 8.65
CA MET A 1 29.14 17.72 8.41
C MET A 1 28.93 17.58 6.92
N ALA A 2 29.37 16.48 6.30
CA ALA A 2 29.12 16.22 4.89
C ALA A 2 27.72 15.61 4.76
N PHE A 3 26.76 16.36 4.23
CA PHE A 3 25.42 15.85 3.94
C PHE A 3 25.49 15.04 2.65
N HIS A 4 25.00 13.79 2.67
CA HIS A 4 24.90 12.98 1.48
C HIS A 4 23.78 13.52 0.59
N LYS A 5 24.15 14.12 -0.54
CA LYS A 5 23.18 14.59 -1.53
C LYS A 5 22.48 13.39 -2.17
N ILE A 6 21.23 13.57 -2.59
CA ILE A 6 20.46 12.56 -3.34
C ILE A 6 21.10 12.34 -4.73
N ASP A 7 21.71 13.38 -5.29
CA ASP A 7 22.43 13.40 -6.56
C ASP A 7 23.61 14.37 -6.41
N SER A 8 24.74 14.15 -7.10
CA SER A 8 25.92 15.03 -7.03
C SER A 8 25.57 16.50 -7.34
N ASP A 9 24.61 16.69 -8.25
CA ASP A 9 24.20 17.99 -8.78
C ASP A 9 23.11 18.65 -7.93
N SER A 10 22.66 18.00 -6.85
CA SER A 10 21.62 18.56 -5.98
C SER A 10 22.12 19.84 -5.30
N ILE A 11 21.39 20.94 -5.47
CA ILE A 11 21.68 22.22 -4.81
C ILE A 11 21.27 22.18 -3.34
N ASN A 12 22.01 22.88 -2.48
CA ASN A 12 21.62 23.03 -1.08
C ASN A 12 20.43 24.00 -1.00
N SER A 13 19.33 23.57 -0.40
CA SER A 13 18.17 24.42 -0.13
C SER A 13 17.96 24.61 1.37
N ILE A 14 17.42 25.78 1.73
CA ILE A 14 16.87 26.06 3.06
C ILE A 14 15.40 25.64 3.09
N THR A 15 14.85 25.35 4.26
CA THR A 15 13.45 24.92 4.37
C THR A 15 12.49 26.05 3.98
N ASN A 16 11.46 25.74 3.19
CA ASN A 16 10.43 26.71 2.80
C ASN A 16 9.70 27.31 4.01
N ALA A 17 9.72 26.65 5.17
CA ALA A 17 9.12 27.14 6.40
C ALA A 17 9.83 28.37 7.01
N LEU A 18 11.01 28.74 6.51
CA LEU A 18 11.75 29.93 6.94
C LEU A 18 11.63 31.09 5.94
N ASP A 19 10.86 30.93 4.87
CA ASP A 19 10.65 31.98 3.87
C ASP A 19 9.42 32.83 4.23
N PHE A 20 9.57 33.61 5.31
CA PHE A 20 8.47 34.36 5.92
C PHE A 20 7.99 35.56 5.08
N PHE A 21 8.76 36.01 4.10
CA PHE A 21 8.53 37.28 3.38
C PHE A 21 8.22 37.10 1.90
N GLN A 22 8.29 35.87 1.35
CA GLN A 22 7.85 35.62 -0.01
C GLN A 22 6.33 35.61 -0.13
N ILE A 23 5.84 36.36 -1.12
CA ILE A 23 4.47 36.21 -1.60
C ILE A 23 4.38 34.88 -2.35
N PRO A 24 3.40 34.01 -2.07
CA PRO A 24 3.27 32.73 -2.74
C PRO A 24 3.07 32.95 -4.26
N PRO A 25 3.85 32.27 -5.12
CA PRO A 25 3.74 32.43 -6.56
C PRO A 25 2.44 31.82 -7.09
N THR A 26 1.80 32.51 -8.04
CA THR A 26 0.62 31.97 -8.74
C THR A 26 1.05 30.97 -9.82
N ASN A 27 0.49 29.77 -9.79
CA ASN A 27 0.75 28.77 -10.82
C ASN A 27 -0.01 29.11 -12.11
N VAL A 28 0.72 29.41 -13.18
CA VAL A 28 0.19 29.66 -14.53
C VAL A 28 0.60 28.58 -15.54
N SER A 29 1.19 27.48 -15.09
CA SER A 29 1.76 26.44 -15.97
C SER A 29 0.74 25.44 -16.49
N ILE A 30 -0.38 25.27 -15.80
CA ILE A 30 -1.42 24.27 -16.10
C ILE A 30 -2.56 24.96 -16.83
N SER A 31 -2.86 24.52 -18.05
CA SER A 31 -4.00 25.04 -18.83
C SER A 31 -5.31 24.35 -18.44
N SER A 32 -5.26 23.04 -18.22
CA SER A 32 -6.43 22.20 -17.98
C SER A 32 -6.05 20.98 -17.14
N SER A 33 -6.99 20.49 -16.33
CA SER A 33 -6.81 19.26 -15.57
C SER A 33 -8.11 18.49 -15.54
N LYS A 34 -8.06 17.18 -15.82
CA LYS A 34 -9.23 16.30 -15.85
C LYS A 34 -8.93 14.96 -15.19
N VAL A 35 -9.94 14.34 -14.61
CA VAL A 35 -9.84 12.98 -14.07
C VAL A 35 -10.45 12.02 -15.08
N PHE A 36 -9.68 11.01 -15.48
CA PHE A 36 -10.10 9.97 -16.40
C PHE A 36 -10.41 8.69 -15.62
N GLU A 37 -11.50 8.04 -16.00
CA GLU A 37 -11.84 6.70 -15.55
C GLU A 37 -11.25 5.68 -16.52
N ILE A 38 -10.51 4.72 -15.99
CA ILE A 38 -9.91 3.61 -16.74
C ILE A 38 -10.48 2.32 -16.19
N LEU A 39 -11.02 1.50 -17.09
CA LEU A 39 -11.55 0.18 -16.77
C LEU A 39 -10.44 -0.89 -16.85
N PRO A 40 -10.59 -2.02 -16.15
CA PRO A 40 -9.69 -3.15 -16.33
C PRO A 40 -9.78 -3.66 -17.78
N SER A 41 -8.65 -4.12 -18.30
CA SER A 41 -8.53 -4.62 -19.68
C SER A 41 -9.14 -6.01 -19.85
N ASN A 42 -9.26 -6.76 -18.75
CA ASN A 42 -9.81 -8.09 -18.68
C ASN A 42 -11.07 -8.12 -17.77
N PRO A 43 -11.95 -9.13 -17.93
CA PRO A 43 -13.09 -9.32 -17.05
C PRO A 43 -12.66 -9.52 -15.59
N LEU A 44 -13.49 -9.05 -14.65
CA LEU A 44 -13.21 -9.15 -13.21
C LEU A 44 -13.27 -10.58 -12.64
N THR A 45 -13.71 -11.55 -13.45
CA THR A 45 -13.64 -12.99 -13.12
C THR A 45 -12.23 -13.54 -13.27
N ASP A 46 -11.40 -12.90 -14.09
CA ASP A 46 -10.09 -13.42 -14.47
C ASP A 46 -9.03 -12.60 -13.74
N THR A 47 -8.25 -13.24 -12.88
CA THR A 47 -7.11 -12.62 -12.21
C THR A 47 -5.81 -13.02 -12.90
N PRO A 48 -4.81 -12.14 -13.05
CA PRO A 48 -4.69 -10.77 -12.51
C PRO A 48 -5.54 -9.72 -13.23
N TYR A 49 -5.88 -8.62 -12.53
CA TYR A 49 -6.54 -7.45 -13.11
C TYR A 49 -5.51 -6.51 -13.75
N HIS A 50 -5.71 -6.18 -15.02
CA HIS A 50 -4.80 -5.31 -15.77
C HIS A 50 -5.41 -3.94 -16.04
N PHE A 51 -4.73 -2.88 -15.61
CA PHE A 51 -5.03 -1.51 -16.02
C PHE A 51 -3.92 -0.99 -16.92
N LYS A 52 -4.33 -0.31 -17.99
CA LYS A 52 -3.40 0.28 -18.95
C LYS A 52 -3.69 1.75 -19.13
N ILE A 53 -2.73 2.60 -18.75
CA ILE A 53 -2.76 4.02 -19.04
C ILE A 53 -2.00 4.22 -20.34
N HIS A 54 -2.74 4.36 -21.44
CA HIS A 54 -2.15 4.58 -22.76
C HIS A 54 -1.39 5.90 -22.81
N ALA A 55 -0.30 5.89 -23.58
CA ALA A 55 0.48 7.07 -23.92
C ALA A 55 -0.43 8.16 -24.50
N SER A 56 -0.44 9.32 -23.85
CA SER A 56 -1.22 10.50 -24.26
C SER A 56 -0.35 11.75 -24.27
N GLN A 57 -0.82 12.81 -24.94
CA GLN A 57 -0.15 14.12 -24.90
C GLN A 57 -0.22 14.77 -23.52
N ASN A 58 -1.22 14.41 -22.71
CA ASN A 58 -1.36 14.91 -21.35
C ASN A 58 -0.30 14.32 -20.42
N TYR A 59 0.15 15.10 -19.46
CA TYR A 59 0.97 14.65 -18.33
C TYR A 59 0.08 13.92 -17.32
N ILE A 60 0.65 12.97 -16.56
CA ILE A 60 -0.10 12.20 -15.57
C ILE A 60 0.33 12.62 -14.16
N ASP A 61 -0.65 13.00 -13.34
CA ASP A 61 -0.43 13.29 -11.93
C ASP A 61 -0.45 11.99 -11.12
N LEU A 62 0.74 11.39 -10.95
CA LEU A 62 0.95 10.14 -10.22
C LEU A 62 0.47 10.21 -8.76
N THR A 63 0.44 11.41 -8.16
CA THR A 63 -0.05 11.57 -6.79
C THR A 63 -1.55 11.40 -6.66
N LYS A 64 -2.29 11.55 -7.77
CA LYS A 64 -3.76 11.52 -7.81
C LYS A 64 -4.24 10.37 -8.70
N CYS A 65 -3.76 9.18 -8.38
CA CYS A 65 -4.25 7.91 -8.90
C CYS A 65 -5.02 7.17 -7.79
N TYR A 66 -6.31 6.95 -8.01
CA TYR A 66 -7.20 6.28 -7.06
C TYR A 66 -7.81 5.05 -7.67
N LEU A 67 -7.82 3.96 -6.93
CA LEU A 67 -8.54 2.74 -7.25
C LEU A 67 -9.90 2.79 -6.57
N PHE A 68 -10.95 2.68 -7.36
CA PHE A 68 -12.32 2.46 -6.90
C PHE A 68 -12.65 0.98 -7.05
N THR A 69 -13.23 0.40 -6.00
CA THR A 69 -13.58 -1.01 -5.94
C THR A 69 -14.95 -1.19 -5.29
N GLU A 70 -15.74 -2.09 -5.83
CA GLU A 70 -16.99 -2.55 -5.24
C GLU A 70 -16.85 -4.03 -4.92
N PHE A 71 -17.08 -4.38 -3.66
CA PHE A 71 -16.92 -5.73 -3.16
C PHE A 71 -18.25 -6.32 -2.72
N ARG A 72 -18.38 -7.62 -2.90
CA ARG A 72 -19.47 -8.43 -2.40
C ARG A 72 -18.95 -9.64 -1.64
N ILE A 73 -19.62 -9.99 -0.55
CA ILE A 73 -19.36 -11.22 0.18
C ILE A 73 -20.54 -12.18 -0.06
N ARG A 74 -20.24 -13.42 -0.47
CA ARG A 74 -21.23 -14.49 -0.64
C ARG A 74 -20.91 -15.68 0.25
N LYS A 75 -21.94 -16.42 0.63
CA LYS A 75 -21.86 -17.66 1.41
C LYS A 75 -22.09 -18.85 0.50
N GLU A 76 -21.36 -19.93 0.71
CA GLU A 76 -21.59 -21.21 0.03
C GLU A 76 -22.59 -22.05 0.83
N ASN A 77 -23.68 -22.48 0.18
CA ASN A 77 -24.66 -23.41 0.76
C ASN A 77 -24.17 -24.86 0.71
N GLU A 78 -24.88 -25.77 1.36
CA GLU A 78 -24.59 -27.23 1.35
C GLU A 78 -24.53 -27.82 -0.08
N SER A 79 -25.25 -27.22 -1.03
CA SER A 79 -25.24 -27.60 -2.45
C SER A 79 -24.11 -26.96 -3.27
N GLY A 80 -23.16 -26.25 -2.65
CA GLY A 80 -22.05 -25.56 -3.32
C GLY A 80 -22.43 -24.26 -4.06
N GLN A 81 -23.67 -23.78 -3.89
CA GLN A 81 -24.15 -22.56 -4.56
C GLN A 81 -23.85 -21.32 -3.71
N LEU A 82 -23.43 -20.24 -4.38
CA LEU A 82 -23.16 -18.95 -3.75
C LEU A 82 -24.45 -18.16 -3.52
N VAL A 83 -24.80 -17.93 -2.26
CA VAL A 83 -25.95 -17.16 -1.82
C VAL A 83 -25.52 -15.89 -1.08
N ASN A 84 -26.46 -14.95 -0.97
CA ASN A 84 -26.28 -13.72 -0.23
C ASN A 84 -26.19 -13.99 1.27
N LEU A 85 -25.48 -13.10 1.98
CA LEU A 85 -25.39 -13.15 3.43
C LEU A 85 -26.75 -12.92 4.10
N SER A 86 -26.95 -13.58 5.23
CA SER A 86 -28.06 -13.31 6.16
C SER A 86 -27.59 -12.48 7.35
N VAL A 87 -28.52 -11.91 8.13
CA VAL A 87 -28.18 -11.13 9.34
C VAL A 87 -27.46 -11.96 10.40
N ALA A 88 -27.60 -13.29 10.37
CA ALA A 88 -26.90 -14.20 11.27
C ALA A 88 -25.44 -14.46 10.89
N ASP A 89 -25.04 -14.14 9.65
CA ASP A 89 -23.67 -14.38 9.18
C ASP A 89 -22.72 -13.28 9.71
N ASN A 90 -21.95 -13.64 10.75
CA ASN A 90 -20.96 -12.75 11.36
C ASN A 90 -19.64 -12.74 10.58
N VAL A 91 -19.67 -12.34 9.31
CA VAL A 91 -18.49 -12.18 8.46
C VAL A 91 -18.28 -10.71 8.11
N SER A 92 -17.02 -10.27 8.08
CA SER A 92 -16.65 -8.92 7.64
C SER A 92 -15.29 -8.95 6.94
N PRO A 93 -15.00 -7.97 6.07
CA PRO A 93 -13.67 -7.86 5.50
C PRO A 93 -12.65 -7.41 6.54
N ILE A 94 -11.37 -7.69 6.26
CA ILE A 94 -10.24 -7.16 7.02
C ILE A 94 -10.13 -5.63 6.89
N GLN A 95 -9.35 -5.01 7.76
CA GLN A 95 -9.13 -3.57 7.72
C GLN A 95 -8.51 -3.11 6.40
N LEU A 96 -8.90 -1.90 5.98
CA LEU A 96 -8.38 -1.21 4.79
C LEU A 96 -8.59 -2.02 3.50
N ILE A 97 -9.75 -2.68 3.39
CA ILE A 97 -10.05 -3.63 2.31
C ILE A 97 -9.89 -3.05 0.92
N GLY A 98 -10.07 -1.73 0.73
CA GLY A 98 -9.86 -1.05 -0.56
C GLY A 98 -8.41 -1.12 -1.07
N GLN A 99 -7.45 -1.51 -0.23
CA GLN A 99 -6.06 -1.78 -0.62
C GLN A 99 -5.59 -3.18 -0.20
N THR A 100 -6.02 -3.69 0.95
CA THR A 100 -5.51 -4.95 1.51
C THR A 100 -6.06 -6.19 0.80
N PHE A 101 -7.10 -6.03 -0.02
CA PHE A 101 -7.52 -7.08 -0.94
C PHE A 101 -6.45 -7.42 -1.98
N ILE A 102 -5.46 -6.55 -2.21
CA ILE A 102 -4.38 -6.78 -3.17
C ILE A 102 -3.27 -7.60 -2.50
N ASN A 103 -2.96 -8.75 -3.09
CA ASN A 103 -1.83 -9.59 -2.71
C ASN A 103 -0.54 -9.02 -3.30
N ASN A 104 -0.53 -8.91 -4.63
CA ASN A 104 0.61 -8.41 -5.37
C ASN A 104 0.17 -7.33 -6.36
N MET A 105 0.97 -6.27 -6.44
CA MET A 105 0.83 -5.21 -7.43
C MET A 105 2.16 -5.02 -8.15
N ARG A 106 2.10 -5.10 -9.48
CA ARG A 106 3.24 -4.85 -10.35
C ARG A 106 2.93 -3.64 -11.23
N ILE A 107 3.90 -2.75 -11.36
CA ILE A 107 3.77 -1.55 -12.19
C ILE A 107 4.95 -1.51 -13.14
N SER A 108 4.66 -1.37 -14.42
CA SER A 108 5.65 -1.08 -15.46
C SER A 108 5.37 0.28 -16.10
N VAL A 109 6.45 1.00 -16.39
CA VAL A 109 6.40 2.22 -17.22
C VAL A 109 7.17 1.93 -18.50
N ASN A 110 6.51 2.07 -19.65
CA ASN A 110 7.06 1.71 -20.97
C ASN A 110 7.67 0.30 -21.01
N GLY A 111 6.97 -0.69 -20.45
CA GLY A 111 7.42 -2.09 -20.39
C GLY A 111 8.53 -2.39 -19.38
N ARG A 112 9.08 -1.39 -18.67
CA ARG A 112 10.06 -1.61 -17.60
C ARG A 112 9.39 -1.61 -16.24
N GLU A 113 9.53 -2.70 -15.49
CA GLU A 113 9.05 -2.80 -14.12
C GLU A 113 9.73 -1.76 -13.21
N VAL A 114 8.90 -0.93 -12.56
CA VAL A 114 9.35 0.10 -11.61
C VAL A 114 9.01 -0.25 -10.17
N PHE A 115 7.95 -1.04 -9.96
CA PHE A 115 7.47 -1.43 -8.65
C PHE A 115 6.89 -2.84 -8.67
N ASN A 116 7.20 -3.60 -7.64
CA ASN A 116 6.64 -4.92 -7.37
C ASN A 116 6.58 -5.11 -5.85
N SER A 117 5.42 -5.48 -5.33
CA SER A 117 5.21 -5.68 -3.90
C SER A 117 5.58 -7.07 -3.39
N ASN A 118 5.92 -8.01 -4.27
CA ASN A 118 6.30 -9.40 -3.94
C ASN A 118 5.32 -10.10 -2.99
N SER A 119 4.02 -10.04 -3.30
CA SER A 119 2.94 -10.69 -2.52
C SER A 119 2.79 -10.19 -1.07
N LEU A 120 3.33 -9.02 -0.75
CA LEU A 120 3.24 -8.40 0.57
C LEU A 120 2.58 -7.02 0.52
N TYR A 121 1.77 -6.76 -0.51
CA TYR A 121 1.14 -5.46 -0.67
C TYR A 121 0.23 -5.12 0.52
N ALA A 122 -0.64 -6.04 0.93
CA ALA A 122 -1.54 -5.84 2.07
C ALA A 122 -0.81 -5.44 3.36
N TYR A 123 0.31 -6.09 3.68
CA TYR A 123 1.11 -5.73 4.85
C TYR A 123 1.82 -4.38 4.68
N LYS A 124 2.37 -4.11 3.48
CA LYS A 124 3.01 -2.83 3.17
C LYS A 124 2.03 -1.68 3.40
N THR A 125 0.84 -1.77 2.81
CA THR A 125 -0.16 -0.71 2.89
C THR A 125 -0.70 -0.54 4.30
N TYR A 126 -0.97 -1.65 4.99
CA TYR A 126 -1.40 -1.62 6.38
C TYR A 126 -0.38 -0.88 7.26
N PHE A 127 0.91 -1.23 7.20
CA PHE A 127 1.94 -0.51 7.97
C PHE A 127 2.09 0.95 7.56
N SER A 128 2.07 1.25 6.26
CA SER A 128 2.12 2.62 5.76
C SER A 128 1.00 3.46 6.35
N HIS A 129 -0.24 2.96 6.33
CA HIS A 129 -1.39 3.70 6.83
C HIS A 129 -1.45 3.76 8.36
N GLU A 130 -1.18 2.64 9.04
CA GLU A 130 -1.25 2.53 10.49
C GLU A 130 -0.22 3.43 11.19
N LEU A 131 0.99 3.55 10.62
CA LEU A 131 2.08 4.35 11.20
C LEU A 131 2.10 5.81 10.71
N SER A 132 1.46 6.14 9.58
CA SER A 132 1.54 7.50 9.02
C SER A 132 0.36 8.38 9.41
N TYR A 133 -0.81 7.80 9.66
CA TYR A 133 -2.03 8.56 9.94
C TYR A 133 -2.40 8.53 11.42
N SER A 134 -2.90 9.66 11.92
CA SER A 134 -3.46 9.75 13.27
C SER A 134 -4.82 9.02 13.35
N GLN A 135 -5.26 8.74 14.57
CA GLN A 135 -6.54 8.06 14.80
C GLN A 135 -7.73 8.81 14.18
N ASN A 136 -7.71 10.15 14.19
CA ASN A 136 -8.77 10.98 13.62
C ASN A 136 -8.83 10.87 12.08
N ALA A 137 -7.68 10.74 11.43
CA ALA A 137 -7.62 10.53 9.98
C ALA A 137 -8.16 9.15 9.61
N LYS A 138 -7.81 8.13 10.42
CA LYS A 138 -8.29 6.76 10.31
C LYS A 138 -9.81 6.64 10.42
N SER A 139 -10.42 7.34 11.38
CA SER A 139 -11.88 7.33 11.57
C SER A 139 -12.65 8.21 10.58
N SER A 140 -11.98 9.15 9.90
CA SER A 140 -12.59 10.10 8.97
C SER A 140 -12.41 9.63 7.52
N HIS A 141 -11.44 10.19 6.78
CA HIS A 141 -11.32 9.97 5.34
C HIS A 141 -10.77 8.59 4.96
N LEU A 142 -10.07 7.88 5.86
CA LEU A 142 -9.63 6.50 5.56
C LEU A 142 -10.76 5.47 5.63
N ASN A 143 -11.93 5.83 6.17
CA ASN A 143 -13.13 5.00 6.08
C ASN A 143 -13.52 4.75 4.60
N ALA A 144 -13.27 5.72 3.71
CA ALA A 144 -13.48 5.54 2.27
C ALA A 144 -12.61 4.43 1.65
N ALA A 145 -11.45 4.12 2.26
CA ALA A 145 -10.58 3.01 1.87
C ALA A 145 -10.88 1.70 2.64
N GLY A 146 -11.93 1.69 3.47
CA GLY A 146 -12.34 0.54 4.27
C GLY A 146 -11.63 0.43 5.62
N TYR A 147 -11.14 1.54 6.18
CA TYR A 147 -10.68 1.56 7.57
C TYR A 147 -11.86 1.72 8.53
N PHE A 148 -12.22 0.65 9.23
CA PHE A 148 -13.37 0.63 10.12
C PHE A 148 -12.95 0.48 11.58
N TYR A 149 -13.65 1.18 12.47
CA TYR A 149 -13.53 1.01 13.91
C TYR A 149 -14.44 -0.13 14.42
N ASN A 150 -15.57 -0.37 13.76
CA ASN A 150 -16.53 -1.41 14.11
C ASN A 150 -16.80 -2.35 12.93
N ASN A 151 -16.93 -3.64 13.24
CA ASN A 151 -17.15 -4.70 12.25
C ASN A 151 -18.65 -4.82 11.98
N THR A 152 -19.16 -4.10 10.98
CA THR A 152 -20.50 -4.32 10.45
C THR A 152 -20.42 -5.27 9.26
N SER A 153 -21.19 -6.35 9.29
CA SER A 153 -21.38 -7.24 8.16
C SER A 153 -22.11 -6.49 7.05
N THR A 154 -21.38 -6.17 5.99
CA THR A 154 -21.94 -5.53 4.79
C THR A 154 -21.87 -6.51 3.63
N GLN A 155 -23.02 -6.81 3.03
CA GLN A 155 -23.13 -7.71 1.88
C GLN A 155 -22.41 -7.14 0.66
N GLU A 156 -22.58 -5.84 0.38
CA GLU A 156 -21.95 -5.11 -0.70
C GLU A 156 -21.44 -3.76 -0.19
N ALA A 157 -20.25 -3.35 -0.60
CA ALA A 157 -19.66 -2.07 -0.19
C ALA A 157 -18.70 -1.52 -1.26
N GLN A 158 -18.67 -0.19 -1.37
CA GLN A 158 -17.82 0.54 -2.30
C GLN A 158 -16.69 1.24 -1.55
N PHE A 159 -15.49 1.20 -2.12
CA PHE A 159 -14.28 1.76 -1.56
C PHE A 159 -13.53 2.55 -2.62
N ILE A 160 -12.84 3.60 -2.18
CA ILE A 160 -11.90 4.33 -2.99
C ILE A 160 -10.61 4.56 -2.19
N ALA A 161 -9.49 4.16 -2.76
CA ALA A 161 -8.20 4.26 -2.12
C ALA A 161 -7.13 4.71 -3.10
N LYS A 162 -6.14 5.48 -2.61
CA LYS A 162 -4.94 5.81 -3.38
C LYS A 162 -4.11 4.53 -3.57
N LEU A 163 -3.48 4.32 -4.72
CA LEU A 163 -2.53 3.23 -4.90
C LEU A 163 -1.25 3.50 -4.10
N ASP A 164 -0.88 2.61 -3.17
CA ASP A 164 0.34 2.71 -2.36
C ASP A 164 1.54 2.04 -3.06
N ALA A 165 1.90 2.60 -4.21
CA ALA A 165 3.15 2.27 -4.89
C ALA A 165 4.14 3.41 -4.77
N ASP A 166 5.43 3.08 -4.77
CA ASP A 166 6.48 4.08 -4.55
C ASP A 166 6.48 5.16 -5.64
N ILE A 167 6.12 4.80 -6.88
CA ILE A 167 5.98 5.75 -8.00
C ILE A 167 4.79 6.71 -7.84
N PHE A 168 3.69 6.28 -7.21
CA PHE A 168 2.52 7.13 -6.98
C PHE A 168 2.70 8.11 -5.82
N ASN A 169 3.80 7.99 -5.08
CA ASN A 169 4.19 8.94 -4.03
C ASN A 169 5.17 10.01 -4.54
N GLN A 170 5.51 9.99 -5.84
CA GLN A 170 6.33 11.00 -6.50
C GLN A 170 5.52 12.29 -6.78
N PRO A 171 5.93 13.47 -6.28
CA PRO A 171 5.25 14.75 -6.57
C PRO A 171 5.34 15.23 -8.02
N LEU A 172 6.35 14.79 -8.79
CA LEU A 172 6.49 15.18 -10.20
C LEU A 172 5.44 14.48 -11.08
N TYR A 173 4.90 15.21 -12.04
CA TYR A 173 4.04 14.61 -13.08
C TYR A 173 4.86 13.70 -13.97
N LEU A 174 4.29 12.54 -14.31
CA LEU A 174 4.86 11.68 -15.32
C LEU A 174 4.76 12.39 -16.68
N ILE A 175 5.89 12.45 -17.38
CA ILE A 175 5.99 13.01 -18.72
C ILE A 175 4.98 12.37 -19.67
N ASN A 176 4.55 13.16 -20.65
CA ASN A 176 3.67 12.70 -21.72
C ASN A 176 4.31 11.56 -22.54
N HIS A 177 3.47 10.88 -23.33
CA HIS A 177 3.85 9.74 -24.15
C HIS A 177 4.47 8.54 -23.40
N CYS A 178 4.31 8.48 -22.08
CA CYS A 178 4.61 7.29 -21.30
C CYS A 178 3.36 6.43 -21.12
N GLU A 179 3.56 5.12 -21.29
CA GLU A 179 2.60 4.08 -20.99
C GLU A 179 2.84 3.56 -19.57
N VAL A 180 1.77 3.38 -18.80
CA VAL A 180 1.83 2.77 -17.47
C VAL A 180 0.91 1.57 -17.45
N ASP A 181 1.47 0.39 -17.22
CA ASP A 181 0.71 -0.82 -16.99
C ASP A 181 0.73 -1.14 -15.50
N ILE A 182 -0.44 -1.49 -14.97
CA ILE A 182 -0.64 -1.87 -13.57
C ILE A 182 -1.31 -3.23 -13.58
N GLU A 183 -0.67 -4.19 -12.92
CA GLU A 183 -1.18 -5.55 -12.74
C GLU A 183 -1.47 -5.76 -11.25
N ILE A 184 -2.68 -6.19 -10.95
CA ILE A 184 -3.18 -6.40 -9.58
C ILE A 184 -3.60 -7.85 -9.43
N ILE A 185 -2.96 -8.56 -8.52
CA ILE A 185 -3.34 -9.91 -8.09
C ILE A 185 -4.05 -9.78 -6.74
N PRO A 186 -5.33 -10.19 -6.62
CA PRO A 186 -6.03 -10.16 -5.35
C PRO A 186 -5.56 -11.25 -4.39
N ASN A 187 -5.83 -11.05 -3.10
CA ASN A 187 -5.67 -12.03 -2.04
C ASN A 187 -6.82 -13.05 -2.06
N ASP A 188 -6.55 -14.21 -1.46
CA ASP A 188 -7.54 -15.25 -1.24
C ASP A 188 -8.63 -14.78 -0.27
N SER A 189 -9.88 -15.24 -0.48
CA SER A 189 -11.03 -15.00 0.38
C SER A 189 -10.73 -15.27 1.85
N ARG A 190 -9.94 -16.32 2.16
CA ARG A 190 -9.58 -16.66 3.56
C ARG A 190 -8.65 -15.64 4.24
N PHE A 191 -7.93 -14.84 3.46
CA PHE A 191 -7.05 -13.79 3.97
C PHE A 191 -7.82 -12.48 4.15
N VAL A 192 -8.73 -12.17 3.23
CA VAL A 192 -9.45 -10.89 3.21
C VAL A 192 -10.73 -10.86 4.04
N LEU A 193 -11.24 -12.02 4.45
CA LEU A 193 -12.43 -12.15 5.27
C LEU A 193 -12.08 -12.60 6.69
N MET A 194 -12.86 -12.11 7.65
CA MET A 194 -12.80 -12.55 9.03
C MET A 194 -14.20 -12.77 9.60
N THR A 195 -14.34 -13.77 10.46
CA THR A 195 -15.59 -14.13 11.16
C THR A 195 -15.47 -13.87 12.65
N PHE A 196 -16.54 -13.34 13.26
CA PHE A 196 -16.56 -13.00 14.69
C PHE A 196 -17.54 -13.88 15.46
N GLY A 197 -17.19 -14.20 16.71
CA GLY A 197 -18.17 -14.73 17.66
C GLY A 197 -18.69 -16.15 17.39
N LEU A 198 -17.99 -16.95 16.58
CA LEU A 198 -18.33 -18.35 16.31
C LEU A 198 -18.19 -19.22 17.58
N GLN A 199 -19.23 -19.23 18.42
CA GLN A 199 -19.31 -20.10 19.62
C GLN A 199 -19.79 -21.52 19.27
N ASN A 200 -20.38 -21.73 18.08
CA ASN A 200 -20.97 -23.02 17.70
C ASN A 200 -20.18 -23.72 16.59
N ALA A 201 -19.89 -25.00 16.80
CA ALA A 201 -19.12 -25.86 15.88
C ALA A 201 -19.77 -26.04 14.49
N MET A 202 -21.07 -25.76 14.34
CA MET A 202 -21.85 -25.91 13.09
C MET A 202 -21.58 -24.80 12.06
N GLU A 203 -21.12 -23.62 12.46
CA GLU A 203 -20.83 -22.51 11.54
C GLU A 203 -19.45 -22.65 10.86
N VAL A 204 -18.60 -23.54 11.38
CA VAL A 204 -17.21 -23.77 10.93
C VAL A 204 -17.13 -24.36 9.51
N ALA A 205 -18.20 -24.97 9.01
CA ALA A 205 -18.25 -25.53 7.65
C ALA A 205 -18.67 -24.52 6.58
N THR A 206 -19.17 -23.34 6.96
CA THR A 206 -19.64 -22.34 6.00
C THR A 206 -18.45 -21.67 5.32
N ARG A 207 -18.36 -21.80 3.99
CA ARG A 207 -17.35 -21.11 3.19
C ARG A 207 -17.89 -19.76 2.74
N TYR A 208 -17.09 -18.72 2.95
CA TYR A 208 -17.38 -17.37 2.46
C TYR A 208 -16.44 -17.03 1.32
N HIS A 209 -16.99 -16.35 0.31
CA HIS A 209 -16.31 -15.96 -0.91
C HIS A 209 -16.32 -14.45 -1.03
N PHE A 210 -15.14 -13.88 -1.27
CA PHE A 210 -14.95 -12.47 -1.54
C PHE A 210 -14.94 -12.23 -3.05
N GLU A 211 -15.76 -11.30 -3.52
CA GLU A 211 -15.92 -11.01 -4.93
C GLU A 211 -15.72 -9.54 -5.23
N VAL A 212 -14.97 -9.26 -6.28
CA VAL A 212 -14.86 -7.93 -6.87
C VAL A 212 -15.96 -7.76 -7.92
N VAL A 213 -16.95 -6.92 -7.63
CA VAL A 213 -18.09 -6.65 -8.51
C VAL A 213 -17.73 -5.60 -9.54
N ASN A 214 -17.02 -4.56 -9.12
CA ASN A 214 -16.65 -3.44 -9.98
C ASN A 214 -15.26 -2.93 -9.60
N MET A 215 -14.49 -2.52 -10.59
CA MET A 215 -13.17 -1.93 -10.38
C MET A 215 -12.87 -0.88 -11.43
N LYS A 216 -12.41 0.29 -10.98
CA LYS A 216 -12.12 1.43 -11.83
C LYS A 216 -10.88 2.16 -11.32
N LEU A 217 -10.01 2.59 -12.24
CA LEU A 217 -8.86 3.40 -11.91
C LEU A 217 -9.12 4.85 -12.33
N TYR A 218 -9.14 5.76 -11.36
CA TYR A 218 -9.22 7.20 -11.58
C TYR A 218 -7.82 7.79 -11.67
N VAL A 219 -7.49 8.37 -12.83
CA VAL A 219 -6.19 8.98 -13.10
C VAL A 219 -6.37 10.43 -13.46
N LYS A 220 -5.72 11.32 -12.71
CA LYS A 220 -5.70 12.74 -13.06
C LYS A 220 -4.65 13.01 -14.15
N LYS A 221 -5.11 13.57 -15.27
CA LYS A 221 -4.27 14.05 -16.36
C LYS A 221 -4.27 15.58 -16.41
N VAL A 222 -3.13 16.14 -16.79
CA VAL A 222 -2.85 17.58 -16.76
C VAL A 222 -2.33 18.03 -18.13
N ASP A 223 -2.92 19.11 -18.62
CA ASP A 223 -2.46 19.85 -19.79
C ASP A 223 -1.63 21.04 -19.34
N LEU A 224 -0.46 21.19 -19.95
CA LEU A 224 0.40 22.35 -19.73
C LEU A 224 0.07 23.45 -20.75
N MET A 225 0.49 24.67 -20.47
CA MET A 225 0.51 25.72 -21.49
C MET A 225 1.55 25.40 -22.58
N ASP A 226 1.20 25.70 -23.84
CA ASP A 226 1.99 25.32 -25.02
C ASP A 226 3.46 25.77 -24.96
N GLY A 227 3.71 27.00 -24.51
CA GLY A 227 5.07 27.53 -24.39
C GLY A 227 5.94 26.73 -23.41
N LEU A 228 5.37 26.28 -22.30
CA LEU A 228 6.07 25.45 -21.33
C LEU A 228 6.24 24.02 -21.84
N ALA A 229 5.22 23.45 -22.48
CA ALA A 229 5.30 22.13 -23.07
C ALA A 229 6.43 22.05 -24.11
N LEU A 230 6.60 23.09 -24.93
CA LEU A 230 7.68 23.19 -25.91
C LEU A 230 9.06 23.32 -25.25
N ASP A 231 9.20 24.14 -24.20
CA ASP A 231 10.47 24.25 -23.47
C ASP A 231 10.86 22.92 -22.80
N ILE A 232 9.91 22.23 -22.18
CA ILE A 232 10.14 20.89 -21.60
C ILE A 232 10.56 19.90 -22.69
N ALA A 233 9.87 19.87 -23.84
CA ALA A 233 10.23 18.99 -24.95
C ALA A 233 11.67 19.22 -25.43
N LYS A 234 12.07 20.48 -25.64
CA LYS A 234 13.46 20.84 -26.01
C LYS A 234 14.48 20.44 -24.94
N ARG A 235 14.13 20.56 -23.66
CA ARG A 235 15.02 20.13 -22.56
C ARG A 235 15.15 18.61 -22.50
N LEU A 236 14.09 17.86 -22.80
CA LEU A 236 14.12 16.39 -22.83
C LEU A 236 15.03 15.85 -23.94
N GLU A 237 15.25 16.59 -25.03
CA GLU A 237 16.24 16.24 -26.07
C GLU A 237 17.68 16.28 -25.55
N THR A 238 17.97 17.14 -24.56
CA THR A 238 19.33 17.36 -24.05
C THR A 238 19.59 16.68 -22.71
N LYS A 239 18.57 16.56 -21.84
CA LYS A 239 18.69 16.01 -20.50
C LYS A 239 17.47 15.13 -20.15
N PRO A 240 17.69 13.90 -19.62
CA PRO A 240 16.60 13.05 -19.22
C PRO A 240 15.87 13.59 -17.98
N ALA A 241 14.56 13.37 -17.92
CA ALA A 241 13.79 13.57 -16.69
C ALA A 241 14.20 12.55 -15.62
N ARG A 242 14.47 13.02 -14.40
CA ARG A 242 14.83 12.17 -13.25
C ARG A 242 13.73 12.22 -12.20
N TYR A 243 13.20 11.06 -11.83
CA TYR A 243 12.18 10.91 -10.78
C TYR A 243 12.82 10.32 -9.52
N SER A 244 12.84 11.10 -8.45
CA SER A 244 13.37 10.65 -7.16
C SER A 244 12.33 9.84 -6.38
N ILE A 245 12.44 8.52 -6.38
CA ILE A 245 11.46 7.63 -5.74
C ILE A 245 12.01 7.12 -4.41
N ARG A 246 11.23 7.24 -3.32
CA ARG A 246 11.54 6.56 -2.05
C ARG A 246 11.06 5.12 -2.14
N LYS A 247 11.99 4.18 -2.21
CA LYS A 247 11.67 2.76 -2.25
C LYS A 247 11.28 2.23 -0.87
N THR A 248 10.21 1.44 -0.83
CA THR A 248 9.77 0.69 0.35
C THR A 248 9.77 -0.79 0.01
N MET A 249 10.50 -1.61 0.76
CA MET A 249 10.62 -3.04 0.53
C MET A 249 10.11 -3.80 1.75
N MET A 250 9.26 -4.80 1.50
CA MET A 250 8.81 -5.76 2.49
C MET A 250 9.55 -7.08 2.29
N LYS A 251 9.93 -7.72 3.40
CA LYS A 251 10.57 -9.04 3.38
C LYS A 251 9.95 -9.90 4.47
N PRO A 252 9.39 -11.07 4.14
CA PRO A 252 8.89 -11.99 5.15
C PRO A 252 10.06 -12.81 5.70
N LEU A 253 10.05 -13.04 7.01
CA LEU A 253 11.04 -13.87 7.70
C LEU A 253 10.29 -14.87 8.58
N PHE A 254 10.66 -16.14 8.48
CA PHE A 254 10.00 -17.23 9.21
C PHE A 254 10.86 -17.68 10.38
N ILE A 255 10.27 -17.69 11.59
CA ILE A 255 10.90 -18.19 12.81
C ILE A 255 10.20 -19.49 13.20
N SER A 256 10.93 -20.60 13.23
CA SER A 256 10.40 -21.89 13.64
C SER A 256 10.15 -21.95 15.14
N GLN A 257 9.12 -22.68 15.56
CA GLN A 257 8.81 -22.91 16.96
C GLN A 257 10.00 -23.56 17.69
N GLY A 258 10.23 -23.16 18.94
CA GLY A 258 11.33 -23.66 19.77
C GLY A 258 12.68 -22.96 19.54
N ARG A 259 12.75 -21.97 18.65
CA ARG A 259 13.93 -21.10 18.52
C ARG A 259 13.82 -19.89 19.43
N TYR A 260 14.90 -19.64 20.18
CA TYR A 260 15.05 -18.46 21.03
C TYR A 260 15.90 -17.35 20.38
N GLU A 261 16.64 -17.68 19.32
CA GLU A 261 17.47 -16.75 18.58
C GLU A 261 17.20 -16.88 17.07
N PHE A 262 17.16 -15.74 16.38
CA PHE A 262 16.97 -15.67 14.94
C PHE A 262 17.81 -14.55 14.34
N ASN A 263 18.71 -14.91 13.43
CA ASN A 263 19.57 -13.97 12.71
C ASN A 263 19.29 -14.07 11.21
N ALA A 264 19.05 -12.93 10.56
CA ALA A 264 18.78 -12.88 9.12
C ALA A 264 19.33 -11.59 8.48
N ASN A 265 19.88 -11.72 7.28
CA ASN A 265 20.28 -10.57 6.47
C ASN A 265 19.04 -9.89 5.88
N LEU A 266 18.82 -8.63 6.24
CA LEU A 266 17.67 -7.85 5.76
C LEU A 266 17.91 -7.34 4.33
N PHE A 267 19.00 -6.61 4.12
CA PHE A 267 19.38 -5.97 2.85
C PHE A 267 20.90 -6.11 2.63
N MET A 268 21.33 -6.25 1.38
CA MET A 268 22.76 -6.43 1.04
C MET A 268 23.44 -5.10 0.65
N ASP A 269 22.84 -4.34 -0.27
CA ASP A 269 23.52 -3.18 -0.89
C ASP A 269 23.03 -1.82 -0.40
N GLN A 270 21.90 -1.77 0.31
CA GLN A 270 21.28 -0.52 0.72
C GLN A 270 20.92 -0.55 2.20
N ILE A 271 21.37 0.49 2.92
CA ILE A 271 21.01 0.69 4.33
C ILE A 271 19.70 1.47 4.36
N PRO A 272 18.59 0.88 4.84
CA PRO A 272 17.32 1.58 4.93
C PRO A 272 17.40 2.69 5.98
N ARG A 273 16.68 3.80 5.73
CA ARG A 273 16.57 4.90 6.69
C ARG A 273 15.67 4.57 7.89
N ARG A 274 14.71 3.64 7.71
CA ARG A 274 13.75 3.20 8.73
C ARG A 274 13.46 1.72 8.51
N ILE A 275 13.46 0.95 9.59
CA ILE A 275 13.04 -0.46 9.61
C ILE A 275 11.82 -0.54 10.53
N THR A 276 10.75 -1.16 10.03
CA THR A 276 9.57 -1.52 10.81
C THR A 276 9.51 -3.04 10.85
N LEU A 277 9.33 -3.60 12.04
CA LEU A 277 9.17 -5.03 12.25
C LEU A 277 7.78 -5.29 12.84
N GLY A 278 7.11 -6.32 12.33
CA GLY A 278 5.88 -6.83 12.91
C GLY A 278 5.92 -8.35 12.90
N LEU A 279 5.46 -8.95 13.99
CA LEU A 279 5.41 -10.39 14.15
C LEU A 279 3.94 -10.82 14.15
N VAL A 280 3.64 -11.86 13.37
CA VAL A 280 2.31 -12.47 13.28
C VAL A 280 2.47 -13.98 13.34
N SER A 281 1.43 -14.70 13.77
CA SER A 281 1.47 -16.16 13.71
C SER A 281 1.37 -16.62 12.26
N ASN A 282 1.90 -17.81 11.97
CA ASN A 282 1.85 -18.36 10.62
C ASN A 282 0.40 -18.55 10.11
N SER A 283 -0.55 -18.86 11.00
CA SER A 283 -1.97 -18.94 10.68
C SER A 283 -2.49 -17.62 10.10
N ASP A 284 -2.14 -16.50 10.75
CA ASP A 284 -2.64 -15.17 10.42
C ASP A 284 -1.94 -14.66 9.15
N TYR A 285 -0.66 -15.01 8.96
CA TYR A 285 0.09 -14.74 7.72
C TYR A 285 -0.51 -15.43 6.50
N VAL A 286 -0.89 -16.71 6.63
CA VAL A 286 -1.48 -17.51 5.54
C VAL A 286 -2.95 -17.14 5.28
N GLY A 287 -3.64 -16.62 6.29
CA GLY A 287 -5.06 -16.32 6.27
C GLY A 287 -5.87 -17.39 7.00
N ASP A 288 -6.32 -17.07 8.21
CA ASP A 288 -7.29 -17.85 8.98
C ASP A 288 -8.53 -16.99 9.16
N ILE A 289 -9.67 -17.46 8.66
CA ILE A 289 -10.93 -16.71 8.69
C ILE A 289 -11.36 -16.34 10.12
N LYS A 290 -10.89 -17.05 11.16
CA LYS A 290 -11.23 -16.75 12.55
C LYS A 290 -10.42 -15.60 13.15
N ARG A 291 -9.35 -15.16 12.48
CA ARG A 291 -8.37 -14.21 13.02
C ARG A 291 -8.06 -13.14 11.98
N SER A 292 -7.59 -11.98 12.42
CA SER A 292 -7.14 -10.95 11.48
C SER A 292 -5.69 -11.20 11.09
N PRO A 293 -5.30 -11.07 9.81
CA PRO A 293 -3.90 -11.10 9.38
C PRO A 293 -3.07 -9.95 9.98
N PHE A 294 -3.73 -8.88 10.43
CA PHE A 294 -3.07 -7.70 11.01
C PHE A 294 -3.01 -7.75 12.54
N ASN A 295 -3.22 -8.93 13.12
CA ASN A 295 -3.12 -9.13 14.56
C ASN A 295 -1.65 -9.37 14.96
N PHE A 296 -0.92 -8.26 15.16
CA PHE A 296 0.48 -8.30 15.56
C PHE A 296 0.63 -8.67 17.03
N HIS A 297 1.49 -9.64 17.31
CA HIS A 297 1.81 -10.08 18.66
C HIS A 297 3.29 -9.85 18.96
N HIS A 298 3.63 -9.63 20.22
CA HIS A 298 5.03 -9.46 20.62
C HIS A 298 5.79 -10.80 20.76
N PHE A 299 5.09 -11.92 20.93
CA PHE A 299 5.65 -13.27 21.12
C PHE A 299 6.79 -13.35 22.17
N ASN A 300 6.75 -12.50 23.19
CA ASN A 300 7.76 -12.38 24.24
C ASN A 300 9.19 -12.16 23.72
N VAL A 301 9.34 -11.45 22.60
CA VAL A 301 10.66 -11.04 22.09
C VAL A 301 11.37 -10.17 23.13
N ARG A 302 12.55 -10.56 23.57
CA ARG A 302 13.31 -9.84 24.60
C ARG A 302 14.26 -8.81 24.01
N GLU A 303 14.91 -9.15 22.90
CA GLU A 303 15.95 -8.32 22.32
C GLU A 303 15.82 -8.22 20.81
N ILE A 304 16.03 -7.01 20.28
CA ILE A 304 16.19 -6.77 18.84
C ILE A 304 17.44 -5.91 18.64
N SER A 305 18.38 -6.42 17.85
CA SER A 305 19.59 -5.72 17.41
C SER A 305 19.69 -5.71 15.90
N ILE A 306 19.97 -4.56 15.28
CA ILE A 306 20.22 -4.46 13.84
C ILE A 306 21.68 -4.08 13.64
N ILE A 307 22.40 -4.84 12.82
CA ILE A 307 23.81 -4.57 12.53
C ILE A 307 23.92 -4.06 11.10
N ALA A 308 24.54 -2.90 10.89
CA ALA A 308 24.85 -2.36 9.57
C ALA A 308 26.28 -1.83 9.56
N ASN A 309 27.08 -2.23 8.55
CA ASN A 309 28.50 -1.86 8.41
C ASN A 309 29.33 -2.09 9.70
N GLY A 310 29.09 -3.21 10.39
CA GLY A 310 29.77 -3.56 11.65
C GLY A 310 29.39 -2.70 12.86
N ARG A 311 28.33 -1.88 12.77
CA ARG A 311 27.80 -1.08 13.88
C ARG A 311 26.38 -1.50 14.23
N ASN A 312 26.07 -1.47 15.52
CA ASN A 312 24.73 -1.76 16.02
C ASN A 312 23.83 -0.52 15.95
N TYR A 313 22.61 -0.73 15.49
CA TYR A 313 21.53 0.24 15.38
C TYR A 313 20.28 -0.34 16.05
N PRO A 314 19.81 0.27 17.14
CA PRO A 314 20.53 1.23 17.98
C PRO A 314 21.79 0.66 18.65
N GLN A 315 22.68 1.54 19.13
CA GLN A 315 23.95 1.13 19.76
C GLN A 315 23.74 0.28 21.02
N ALA A 316 22.77 0.65 21.85
CA ALA A 316 22.25 -0.22 22.89
C ALA A 316 21.04 -0.97 22.31
N PRO A 317 21.01 -2.30 22.39
CA PRO A 317 19.89 -3.09 21.88
C PRO A 317 18.60 -2.73 22.62
N TYR A 318 17.47 -3.06 22.00
CA TYR A 318 16.20 -2.97 22.71
C TYR A 318 16.12 -4.09 23.75
N ASP A 319 15.76 -3.76 24.98
CA ASP A 319 15.43 -4.71 26.03
C ASP A 319 13.93 -4.56 26.33
N PHE A 320 13.15 -5.57 25.98
CA PHE A 320 11.70 -5.55 26.07
C PHE A 320 11.22 -6.42 27.23
N ASP A 321 10.50 -5.78 28.15
CA ASP A 321 9.79 -6.42 29.23
C ASP A 321 8.31 -6.05 29.14
N TYR A 322 7.56 -6.91 28.43
CA TYR A 322 6.13 -6.71 28.19
C TYR A 322 5.29 -6.90 29.45
N GLU A 323 5.72 -7.74 30.40
CA GLU A 323 4.98 -8.00 31.64
C GLU A 323 4.94 -6.76 32.53
N ASN A 324 6.04 -6.03 32.64
CA ASN A 324 6.12 -4.81 33.43
C ASN A 324 5.84 -3.53 32.61
N GLY A 325 5.38 -3.66 31.36
CA GLY A 325 5.08 -2.52 30.49
C GLY A 325 6.30 -1.71 30.02
N LYS A 326 7.51 -2.27 30.13
CA LYS A 326 8.79 -1.66 29.77
C LYS A 326 9.22 -2.10 28.37
N TYR A 327 8.55 -1.58 27.36
CA TYR A 327 8.82 -1.92 25.95
C TYR A 327 9.06 -0.68 25.08
N ILE A 328 9.21 0.50 25.69
CA ILE A 328 9.60 1.74 25.04
C ILE A 328 11.01 2.07 25.49
N ARG A 329 11.87 2.43 24.53
CA ARG A 329 13.20 2.94 24.83
C ARG A 329 13.07 4.35 25.42
N ALA A 330 13.49 4.51 26.68
CA ALA A 330 13.57 5.81 27.36
C ALA A 330 14.68 6.70 26.78
#